data_AF-A0A961CUM3-F1
#
_entry.id   AF-A0A961CUM3-F1
#
_cell.length_a   1.000
_cell.length_b   1.000
_cell.length_c   1.000
_cell.angle_alpha   90.00
_cell.angle_beta   90.00
_cell.angle_gamma   90.00
#
_symmetry.space_group_name_H-M   'P 1'
#
loop_
_entity.id
_entity.type
_entity.pdbx_description
1 polymer ?
#
loop_
_entity_poly.entity_id
_entity_poly.type
_entity_poly.pdbx_seq_one_letter_code
_entity_poly.pdbx_strand_id
1 'polypeptide(L)'
;MAAARARVAEHGLPSLSMRSLADDLAVTPMAIYRHVANREGLLDAIVDDALDRLGDIDEGLAPEVLMRRLESRLVDAFGDLPELALLLAHRGPRTERSVAVIGR
;
A
#
# COMPACT_ATOMS: atom_id res chain seq x y z
N MET A 1 -8.99 1.34 -2.85
CA MET A 1 -7.58 0.88 -2.99
C MET A 1 -7.47 -0.54 -3.51
N ALA A 2 -8.37 -1.46 -3.16
CA ALA A 2 -8.36 -2.85 -3.65
C ALA A 2 -8.14 -3.02 -5.17
N ALA A 3 -8.87 -2.31 -6.04
CA ALA A 3 -8.69 -2.40 -7.50
C ALA A 3 -7.30 -1.95 -7.97
N ALA A 4 -6.76 -0.88 -7.37
CA ALA A 4 -5.42 -0.40 -7.71
C ALA A 4 -4.34 -1.40 -7.29
N ARG A 5 -4.49 -2.02 -6.10
CA ARG A 5 -3.63 -3.13 -5.67
C ARG A 5 -3.71 -4.32 -6.63
N ALA A 6 -4.92 -4.76 -6.99
CA ALA A 6 -5.12 -5.89 -7.89
C ALA A 6 -4.42 -5.67 -9.24
N ARG A 7 -4.59 -4.49 -9.85
CA ARG A 7 -3.88 -4.13 -11.08
C ARG A 7 -2.36 -4.20 -10.93
N VAL A 8 -1.81 -3.68 -9.83
CA VAL A 8 -0.35 -3.72 -9.61
C VAL A 8 0.13 -5.16 -9.43
N ALA A 9 -0.63 -6.01 -8.72
CA ALA A 9 -0.30 -7.42 -8.55
C ALA A 9 -0.32 -8.19 -9.89
N GLU A 10 -1.27 -7.88 -10.77
CA GLU A 10 -1.45 -8.61 -12.04
C GLU A 10 -0.57 -8.08 -13.18
N HIS A 11 -0.29 -6.78 -13.20
CA HIS A 11 0.30 -6.10 -14.35
C HIS A 11 1.53 -5.23 -14.00
N GLY A 12 1.95 -5.25 -12.74
CA GLY A 12 3.07 -4.44 -12.25
C GLY A 12 2.75 -2.97 -12.08
N LEU A 13 3.58 -2.26 -11.33
CA LEU A 13 3.43 -0.84 -11.01
C LEU A 13 3.43 0.10 -12.22
N PRO A 14 4.18 -0.16 -13.32
CA PRO A 14 4.14 0.71 -14.50
C PRO A 14 2.75 0.82 -15.14
N SER A 15 1.94 -0.26 -15.06
CA SER A 15 0.59 -0.34 -15.64
C SER A 15 -0.44 0.54 -14.93
N LEU A 16 -0.16 0.98 -13.70
CA LEU A 16 -1.08 1.76 -12.89
C LEU A 16 -1.07 3.23 -13.31
N SER A 17 -2.20 3.72 -13.79
CA SER A 17 -2.44 5.12 -14.10
C SER A 17 -3.84 5.52 -13.68
N MET A 18 -4.12 6.82 -13.61
CA MET A 18 -5.48 7.30 -13.33
C MET A 18 -6.49 6.80 -14.35
N ARG A 19 -6.09 6.66 -15.62
CA ARG A 19 -6.98 6.14 -16.68
C ARG A 19 -7.19 4.64 -16.52
N SER A 20 -6.11 3.88 -16.40
CA SER A 20 -6.22 2.42 -16.29
C SER A 20 -6.97 1.98 -15.02
N LEU A 21 -6.84 2.71 -13.91
CA LEU A 21 -7.65 2.47 -12.72
C LEU A 21 -9.12 2.90 -12.90
N ALA A 22 -9.39 3.96 -13.66
CA ALA A 22 -10.77 4.37 -13.96
C ALA A 22 -11.47 3.35 -14.85
N ASP A 23 -10.74 2.78 -15.80
CA ASP A 23 -11.21 1.71 -16.68
C ASP A 23 -11.58 0.46 -15.87
N ASP A 24 -10.73 0.01 -14.94
CA ASP A 24 -11.03 -1.14 -14.05
C ASP A 24 -12.29 -0.91 -13.21
N LEU A 25 -12.51 0.33 -12.79
CA LEU A 25 -13.64 0.71 -11.93
C LEU A 25 -14.88 1.12 -12.72
N ALA A 26 -14.82 1.14 -14.06
CA ALA A 26 -15.87 1.66 -14.94
C ALA A 26 -16.34 3.07 -14.58
N VAL A 27 -15.42 3.95 -14.17
CA VAL A 27 -15.68 5.36 -13.82
C VAL A 27 -14.88 6.31 -14.71
N THR A 28 -15.12 7.61 -14.59
CA THR A 28 -14.28 8.61 -15.27
C THR A 28 -12.97 8.83 -14.50
N PRO A 29 -11.85 9.18 -15.17
CA PRO A 29 -10.61 9.54 -14.48
C PRO A 29 -10.79 10.68 -13.47
N MET A 30 -11.70 11.62 -13.74
CA MET A 30 -12.05 12.71 -12.82
C MET A 30 -12.60 12.21 -11.48
N ALA A 31 -13.25 11.04 -11.46
CA ALA A 31 -13.71 10.43 -10.22
C ALA A 31 -12.54 10.04 -9.31
N ILE A 32 -11.44 9.57 -9.90
CA ILE A 32 -10.24 9.19 -9.15
C ILE A 32 -9.50 10.42 -8.63
N TYR A 33 -9.40 11.48 -9.45
CA TYR A 33 -8.77 12.74 -9.03
C TYR A 33 -9.44 13.41 -7.82
N ARG A 34 -10.70 13.09 -7.51
CA ARG A 34 -11.36 13.55 -6.27
C ARG A 34 -10.80 12.90 -5.00
N HIS A 35 -10.15 11.76 -5.13
CA HIS A 35 -9.58 11.01 -4.00
C HIS A 35 -8.06 11.18 -3.91
N VAL A 36 -7.38 11.38 -5.03
CA VAL A 36 -5.92 11.45 -5.11
C VAL A 36 -5.49 12.56 -6.06
N ALA A 37 -4.55 13.41 -5.62
CA ALA A 37 -4.16 14.60 -6.38
C ALA A 37 -3.38 14.28 -7.66
N ASN A 38 -2.55 13.22 -7.64
CA ASN A 38 -1.69 12.83 -8.75
C ASN A 38 -1.27 11.35 -8.60
N ARG A 39 -0.46 10.85 -9.55
CA ARG A 39 0.02 9.46 -9.52
C ARG A 39 0.81 9.14 -8.26
N GLU A 40 1.62 10.06 -7.75
CA GLU A 40 2.35 9.82 -6.50
C GLU A 40 1.38 9.70 -5.32
N GLY A 41 0.39 10.59 -5.20
CA GLY A 41 -0.65 10.46 -4.18
C GLY A 41 -1.48 9.18 -4.28
N LEU A 42 -1.64 8.62 -5.49
CA LEU A 42 -2.24 7.29 -5.64
C LEU A 42 -1.32 6.18 -5.11
N LEU A 43 -0.02 6.27 -5.35
CA LEU A 43 0.95 5.30 -4.82
C LEU A 43 1.02 5.36 -3.30
N ASP A 44 1.06 6.58 -2.75
CA ASP A 44 1.05 6.83 -1.31
C ASP A 44 -0.22 6.25 -0.66
N ALA A 45 -1.39 6.43 -1.28
CA ALA A 45 -2.64 5.87 -0.79
C ALA A 45 -2.69 4.33 -0.85
N ILE A 46 -2.03 3.70 -1.82
CA ILE A 46 -1.92 2.23 -1.87
C ILE A 46 -0.97 1.71 -0.79
N VAL A 47 0.14 2.44 -0.55
CA VAL A 47 1.06 2.15 0.54
C VAL A 47 0.32 2.23 1.89
N ASP A 48 -0.43 3.30 2.12
CA ASP A 48 -1.20 3.47 3.35
C ASP A 48 -2.21 2.33 3.56
N ASP A 49 -2.95 1.94 2.52
CA ASP A 49 -3.88 0.79 2.57
C ASP A 49 -3.17 -0.54 2.89
N ALA A 50 -1.95 -0.73 2.38
CA ALA A 50 -1.14 -1.91 2.71
C ALA A 50 -0.64 -1.88 4.17
N LEU A 51 -0.21 -0.72 4.65
CA LEU A 51 0.21 -0.54 6.04
C LEU A 51 -0.96 -0.70 7.02
N ASP A 52 -2.17 -0.28 6.65
CA ASP A 52 -3.38 -0.47 7.46
C ASP A 52 -3.71 -1.94 7.69
N ARG A 53 -3.41 -2.79 6.70
CA ARG A 53 -3.54 -4.25 6.82
C ARG A 53 -2.48 -4.85 7.73
N LEU A 54 -1.32 -4.21 7.85
CA LEU A 54 -0.35 -4.59 8.85
C LEU A 54 -0.93 -4.38 10.25
N GLY A 55 -1.86 -3.45 10.46
CA GLY A 55 -2.59 -3.19 11.71
C GLY A 55 -1.71 -2.94 12.93
N ASP A 56 -2.32 -2.89 14.12
CA ASP A 56 -1.57 -2.52 15.33
C ASP A 56 -0.65 -3.64 15.81
N ILE A 57 0.50 -3.23 16.36
CA ILE A 57 1.45 -4.09 17.05
C ILE A 57 0.92 -4.30 18.48
N ASP A 58 0.63 -5.55 18.83
CA ASP A 58 0.25 -5.92 20.19
C ASP A 58 1.52 -6.09 21.03
N GLU A 59 1.85 -5.03 21.79
CA GLU A 59 3.02 -4.96 22.66
C GLU A 59 2.93 -5.89 23.88
N GLY A 60 1.76 -6.50 24.14
CA GLY A 60 1.57 -7.48 25.20
C GLY A 60 2.02 -8.90 24.83
N LEU A 61 2.36 -9.14 23.56
CA LEU A 61 2.82 -10.44 23.10
C LEU A 61 4.29 -10.70 23.47
N ALA A 62 4.61 -11.97 23.73
CA ALA A 62 5.99 -12.42 23.80
C ALA A 62 6.72 -12.10 22.47
N PRO A 63 7.99 -11.68 22.50
CA PRO A 63 8.73 -11.24 21.31
C PRO A 63 8.71 -12.25 20.14
N GLU A 64 8.77 -13.55 20.44
CA GLU A 64 8.77 -14.63 19.45
C GLU A 64 7.41 -14.73 18.73
N VAL A 65 6.33 -14.51 19.47
CA VAL A 65 4.96 -14.51 18.95
C VAL A 65 4.73 -13.26 18.13
N LEU A 66 5.18 -12.10 18.63
CA LEU A 66 5.12 -10.84 17.90
C LEU A 66 5.84 -10.98 16.55
N MET A 67 7.06 -11.51 16.54
CA MET A 67 7.82 -11.63 15.30
C MET A 67 7.16 -12.54 14.27
N ARG A 68 6.70 -13.73 14.69
CA ARG A 68 6.00 -14.64 13.77
C ARG A 68 4.73 -14.00 13.20
N ARG A 69 4.01 -13.23 14.02
CA ARG A 69 2.76 -12.57 13.60
C ARG A 69 3.05 -11.40 12.67
N LEU A 70 4.13 -10.66 12.91
CA LEU A 70 4.59 -9.59 12.04
C LEU A 70 5.02 -10.13 10.68
N GLU A 71 5.76 -11.24 10.63
CA GLU A 71 6.13 -11.91 9.37
C GLU A 71 4.90 -12.27 8.53
N SER A 72 3.91 -12.94 9.11
CA SER A 72 2.68 -13.28 8.38
C SER A 72 1.95 -12.03 7.88
N ARG A 73 1.84 -10.99 8.72
CA ARG A 73 1.15 -9.75 8.34
C ARG A 73 1.89 -8.95 7.27
N LEU A 74 3.24 -8.95 7.29
CA LEU A 74 4.05 -8.34 6.24
C LEU A 74 3.85 -9.05 4.91
N VAL A 75 3.85 -10.38 4.92
CA VAL A 75 3.57 -11.19 3.74
C VAL A 75 2.14 -10.97 3.24
N ASP A 76 1.15 -10.87 4.12
CA ASP A 76 -0.23 -10.60 3.70
C ASP A 76 -0.43 -9.17 3.16
N ALA A 77 0.25 -8.18 3.75
CA ALA A 77 0.14 -6.78 3.35
C ALA A 77 0.83 -6.49 2.01
N PHE A 78 2.03 -7.06 1.80
CA PHE A 78 2.90 -6.74 0.68
C PHE A 78 3.18 -7.90 -0.27
N GLY A 79 2.71 -9.12 0.01
CA GLY A 79 3.01 -10.32 -0.79
C GLY A 79 2.55 -10.21 -2.25
N ASP A 80 1.43 -9.54 -2.48
CA ASP A 80 0.93 -9.24 -3.83
C ASP A 80 1.66 -8.07 -4.50
N LEU A 81 2.49 -7.32 -3.76
CA LEU A 81 2.98 -6.00 -4.13
C LEU A 81 4.46 -5.76 -3.75
N PRO A 82 5.39 -6.66 -4.12
CA PRO A 82 6.81 -6.52 -3.75
C PRO A 82 7.43 -5.22 -4.29
N GLU A 83 6.97 -4.74 -5.44
CA GLU A 83 7.43 -3.47 -6.04
C GLU A 83 7.06 -2.24 -5.18
N LEU A 84 5.95 -2.29 -4.43
CA LEU A 84 5.55 -1.21 -3.52
C LEU A 84 6.36 -1.22 -2.22
N ALA A 85 6.71 -2.40 -1.71
CA ALA A 85 7.63 -2.51 -0.58
C ALA A 85 9.02 -1.93 -0.95
N LEU A 86 9.50 -2.24 -2.16
CA LEU A 86 10.73 -1.65 -2.69
C LEU A 86 10.60 -0.15 -2.91
N LEU A 87 9.47 0.34 -3.44
CA LEU A 87 9.22 1.77 -3.61
C LEU A 87 9.32 2.51 -2.27
N LEU A 88 8.71 1.96 -1.21
CA LEU A 88 8.78 2.51 0.14
C LEU A 88 10.22 2.56 0.65
N ALA A 89 10.98 1.47 0.47
CA ALA A 89 12.37 1.38 0.90
C ALA A 89 13.27 2.41 0.21
N HIS A 90 13.04 2.73 -1.07
CA HIS A 90 13.87 3.66 -1.83
C HIS A 90 13.46 5.14 -1.68
N ARG A 91 12.17 5.42 -1.50
CA ARG A 91 11.64 6.80 -1.45
C ARG A 91 11.41 7.31 -0.03
N GLY A 92 11.45 6.42 0.96
CA GLY A 92 11.09 6.70 2.34
C GLY A 92 9.58 6.88 2.51
N PRO A 93 9.11 6.87 3.77
CA PRO A 93 7.72 7.16 4.08
C PRO A 93 7.38 8.63 3.78
N ARG A 94 6.24 8.88 3.14
CA ARG A 94 5.80 10.23 2.71
C ARG A 94 4.45 10.65 3.30
N THR A 95 3.76 9.71 3.93
CA THR A 95 2.46 9.91 4.58
C THR A 95 2.66 9.86 6.09
N GLU A 96 1.80 10.54 6.86
CA GLU A 96 1.83 10.46 8.33
C GLU A 96 1.81 9.00 8.81
N ARG A 97 1.05 8.15 8.11
CA ARG A 97 0.92 6.73 8.42
C ARG A 97 2.20 5.94 8.17
N SER A 98 2.84 6.13 7.01
CA SER A 98 4.11 5.46 6.69
C SER A 98 5.26 5.90 7.59
N VAL A 99 5.25 7.16 8.04
CA VAL A 99 6.23 7.67 9.01
C VAL A 99 6.02 7.02 10.38
N ALA A 100 4.78 6.89 10.84
CA ALA A 100 4.46 6.30 12.15
C ALA A 100 4.84 4.81 12.27
N VAL A 101 4.89 4.07 11.16
CA VAL A 101 5.28 2.64 11.15
C VAL A 101 6.81 2.46 11.20
N ILE A 102 7.59 3.37 10.61
CA ILE A 102 9.06 3.24 10.51
C ILE A 102 9.80 3.96 11.65
N GLY A 103 9.20 5.01 12.23
CA GLY A 103 9.86 5.88 13.21
C GLY A 103 9.68 5.51 14.68
N ARG A 104 9.28 4.28 15.03
CA ARG A 104 9.11 3.84 16.43
C ARG A 104 10.25 2.95 16.89
#